data_AF-A0A7C2XQ92-F1
#
_entry.id   AF-A0A7C2XQ92-F1
#
_cell.length_a   1.000
_cell.length_b   1.000
_cell.length_c   1.000
_cell.angle_alpha   90.00
_cell.angle_beta   90.00
_cell.angle_gamma   90.00
#
_symmetry.space_group_name_H-M   'P 1'
#
loop_
_entity.id
_entity.type
_entity.pdbx_description
1 polymer ?
#
loop_
_entity_poly.entity_id
_entity_poly.type
_entity_poly.pdbx_seq_one_letter_code
_entity_poly.pdbx_strand_id
1 'polypeptide(L)'
;KGNDSQLAGWLYRVATNLGFNAVRARRRRAFYELQAGREALEEKSTSNPAKESEMGHSRKQVRRVLAQMRPRAARLLILRHSGLSYAEVASALGVAPGSVGSLLARAEAEFMRRFRELEGE
;
A
#
# COMPACT_ATOMS: atom_id res chain seq x y z
N LYS A 1 -34.66 15.07 21.19
CA LYS A 1 -33.46 15.82 20.76
C LYS A 1 -32.24 14.94 21.01
N GLY A 2 -31.65 14.31 19.99
CA GLY A 2 -30.53 13.37 20.24
C GLY A 2 -29.95 12.60 19.05
N ASN A 3 -30.23 12.99 17.80
CA ASN A 3 -29.75 12.25 16.61
C ASN A 3 -28.90 13.09 15.65
N ASP A 4 -28.97 14.42 15.75
CA ASP A 4 -28.25 15.31 14.83
C ASP A 4 -26.73 15.25 15.01
N SER A 5 -26.25 15.03 16.24
CA SER A 5 -24.81 14.90 16.53
C SER A 5 -24.22 13.59 15.98
N GLN A 6 -24.99 12.50 15.99
CA GLN A 6 -24.57 11.22 15.41
C GLN A 6 -24.58 11.26 13.88
N LEU A 7 -25.59 11.92 13.29
CA LEU A 7 -25.68 12.17 11.85
C LEU A 7 -24.53 13.07 11.37
N ALA A 8 -24.21 14.13 12.11
CA ALA A 8 -23.08 15.01 11.81
C ALA A 8 -21.73 14.26 11.87
N GLY A 9 -21.53 13.41 12.87
CA GLY A 9 -20.34 12.57 12.97
C GLY A 9 -20.21 11.55 11.83
N TRP A 10 -21.32 10.95 11.41
CA TRP A 10 -21.36 10.04 10.26
C TRP A 10 -21.06 10.77 8.94
N LEU A 11 -21.70 11.93 8.70
CA LEU A 11 -21.46 12.76 7.52
C LEU A 11 -20.01 13.24 7.45
N TYR A 12 -19.45 13.68 8.57
CA TYR A 12 -18.04 14.08 8.65
C TYR A 12 -17.11 12.95 8.24
N ARG A 13 -17.37 11.73 8.72
CA ARG A 13 -16.58 10.54 8.38
C ARG A 13 -16.73 10.14 6.90
N VAL A 14 -17.94 10.19 6.35
CA VAL A 14 -18.21 9.91 4.93
C VAL A 14 -17.52 10.93 4.03
N ALA A 15 -17.65 12.23 4.33
CA ALA A 15 -17.01 13.30 3.57
C ALA A 15 -15.48 13.19 3.60
N THR A 16 -14.92 12.90 4.79
CA THR A 16 -13.49 12.67 4.98
C THR A 16 -12.99 11.48 4.16
N ASN A 17 -13.71 10.35 4.20
CA ASN A 17 -13.38 9.16 3.41
C ASN A 17 -13.46 9.44 1.90
N LEU A 18 -14.47 10.19 1.45
CA LEU A 18 -14.63 10.57 0.05
C LEU A 18 -13.48 11.47 -0.41
N GLY A 19 -13.07 12.43 0.42
CA GLY A 19 -11.92 13.30 0.18
C GLY A 19 -10.61 12.51 0.06
N PHE A 20 -10.35 11.59 0.99
CA PHE A 20 -9.18 10.70 0.90
C PHE A 20 -9.21 9.83 -0.36
N ASN A 21 -10.37 9.28 -0.72
CA ASN A 21 -10.53 8.49 -1.93
C ASN A 21 -10.29 9.30 -3.21
N ALA A 22 -10.74 10.56 -3.25
CA ALA A 22 -10.48 11.46 -4.36
C ALA A 22 -8.98 11.79 -4.50
N VAL A 23 -8.31 12.09 -3.39
CA VAL A 23 -6.85 12.32 -3.36
C VAL A 23 -6.08 11.07 -3.83
N ARG A 24 -6.51 9.87 -3.41
CA ARG A 24 -5.95 8.60 -3.91
C ARG A 24 -6.15 8.40 -5.40
N ALA A 25 -7.37 8.63 -5.89
CA ALA A 25 -7.69 8.49 -7.30
C ALA A 25 -6.86 9.46 -8.15
N ARG A 26 -6.61 10.67 -7.64
CA ARG A 26 -5.72 11.64 -8.28
C ARG A 26 -4.25 11.19 -8.26
N ARG A 27 -3.74 10.70 -7.13
CA ARG A 27 -2.36 10.19 -7.03
C ARG A 27 -2.12 8.97 -7.91
N ARG A 28 -3.07 8.03 -7.97
CA ARG A 28 -2.99 6.88 -8.89
C ARG A 28 -2.99 7.33 -10.33
N ARG A 29 -3.91 8.22 -10.72
CA ARG A 29 -3.93 8.79 -12.07
C ARG A 29 -2.60 9.47 -12.42
N ALA A 30 -2.11 10.35 -11.55
CA ALA A 30 -0.81 11.00 -11.75
C ALA A 30 0.35 9.99 -11.85
N PHE A 31 0.33 8.92 -11.05
CA PHE A 31 1.34 7.85 -11.17
C PHE A 31 1.25 7.14 -12.52
N TYR A 32 0.06 6.75 -12.97
CA TYR A 32 -0.12 6.10 -14.27
C TYR A 32 0.19 7.03 -15.44
N GLU A 33 -0.17 8.31 -15.35
CA GLU A 33 0.16 9.33 -16.35
C GLU A 33 1.68 9.57 -16.42
N LEU A 34 2.36 9.60 -15.26
CA LEU A 34 3.81 9.73 -15.19
C LEU A 34 4.51 8.47 -15.70
N GLN A 35 3.99 7.27 -15.40
CA GLN A 35 4.51 6.01 -15.95
C GLN A 35 4.30 5.97 -17.46
N ALA A 36 3.10 6.25 -17.97
CA ALA A 36 2.83 6.28 -19.41
C ALA A 36 3.67 7.33 -20.14
N GLY A 37 3.87 8.52 -19.53
CA GLY A 37 4.75 9.55 -20.06
C GLY A 37 6.23 9.17 -20.02
N ARG A 38 6.66 8.44 -18.99
CA ARG A 38 8.03 7.89 -18.88
C ARG A 38 8.25 6.75 -19.85
N GLU A 39 7.31 5.83 -19.98
CA GLU A 39 7.31 4.73 -20.95
C GLU A 39 7.43 5.29 -22.38
N ALA A 40 6.65 6.33 -22.71
CA ALA A 40 6.73 6.99 -24.02
C ALA A 40 8.05 7.77 -24.26
N LEU A 41 8.73 8.24 -23.21
CA LEU A 41 10.01 8.94 -23.29
C LEU A 41 11.22 7.97 -23.26
N GLU A 42 11.11 6.86 -22.52
CA GLU A 42 12.11 5.78 -22.38
C GLU A 42 12.13 4.86 -23.60
N GLU A 43 10.97 4.53 -24.21
CA GLU A 43 10.88 3.80 -25.49
C GLU A 43 11.69 4.49 -26.59
N LYS A 44 11.81 5.81 -26.53
CA LYS A 44 12.51 6.60 -27.55
C LYS A 44 14.02 6.74 -27.31
N SER A 45 14.54 6.41 -26.12
CA SER A 45 15.89 6.86 -25.75
C SER A 45 16.79 5.86 -25.01
N THR A 46 16.28 4.93 -24.18
CA THR A 46 17.16 4.18 -23.25
C THR A 46 16.60 2.83 -22.77
N SER A 47 16.15 1.95 -23.66
CA SER A 47 15.90 0.54 -23.27
C SER A 47 17.23 -0.09 -22.81
N ASN A 48 17.48 -0.13 -21.50
CA ASN A 48 18.56 -0.90 -20.88
C ASN A 48 17.93 -2.17 -20.26
N PRO A 49 17.97 -3.31 -20.97
CA PRO A 49 17.27 -4.54 -20.59
C PRO A 49 17.66 -5.08 -19.21
N ALA A 50 18.87 -4.77 -18.75
CA ALA A 50 19.39 -5.21 -17.47
C ALA A 50 18.61 -4.60 -16.29
N LYS A 51 18.27 -3.30 -16.35
CA LYS A 51 17.53 -2.61 -15.28
C LYS A 51 16.07 -3.09 -15.19
N GLU A 52 15.44 -3.34 -16.33
CA GLU A 52 14.09 -3.89 -16.37
C GLU A 52 14.04 -5.31 -15.79
N SER A 53 15.06 -6.13 -16.10
CA SER A 53 15.22 -7.46 -15.54
C SER A 53 15.37 -7.41 -14.02
N GLU A 54 16.27 -6.60 -13.48
CA GLU A 54 16.50 -6.44 -12.04
C GLU A 54 15.23 -6.01 -11.29
N MET A 55 14.49 -5.03 -11.81
CA MET A 55 13.21 -4.60 -11.25
C MET A 55 12.17 -5.74 -11.27
N GLY A 56 12.15 -6.54 -12.34
CA GLY A 56 11.30 -7.73 -12.46
C GLY A 56 11.63 -8.81 -11.43
N HIS A 57 12.93 -9.08 -11.22
CA HIS A 57 13.42 -10.03 -10.23
C HIS A 57 13.05 -9.60 -8.79
N SER A 58 13.28 -8.34 -8.44
CA SER A 58 12.93 -7.79 -7.12
C SER A 58 11.41 -7.88 -6.86
N ARG A 59 10.57 -7.53 -7.86
CA ARG A 59 9.11 -7.65 -7.75
C ARG A 59 8.65 -9.10 -7.49
N LYS A 60 9.29 -10.08 -8.14
CA LYS A 60 8.98 -11.51 -7.93
C LYS A 60 9.33 -11.95 -6.51
N GLN A 61 10.49 -11.56 -5.99
CA GLN A 61 10.91 -11.89 -4.62
C GLN A 61 9.95 -11.28 -3.58
N VAL A 62 9.58 -10.00 -3.71
CA VAL A 62 8.60 -9.35 -2.83
C VAL A 62 7.26 -10.11 -2.82
N ARG A 63 6.74 -10.49 -4.00
CA ARG A 63 5.50 -11.28 -4.10
C ARG A 63 5.62 -12.65 -3.42
N ARG A 64 6.77 -13.32 -3.57
CA ARG A 64 7.04 -14.61 -2.94
C ARG A 64 7.05 -14.49 -1.42
N VAL A 65 7.72 -13.48 -0.86
CA VAL A 65 7.72 -13.22 0.59
C VAL A 65 6.30 -12.97 1.09
N LEU A 66 5.57 -12.05 0.46
CA LEU A 66 4.20 -11.71 0.89
C LEU A 66 3.26 -12.92 0.86
N ALA A 67 3.43 -13.84 -0.10
CA ALA A 67 2.65 -15.07 -0.19
C ALA A 67 2.94 -16.06 0.95
N GLN A 68 4.13 -16.01 1.55
CA GLN A 68 4.53 -16.89 2.68
C GLN A 68 4.21 -16.30 4.06
N MET A 69 3.87 -15.01 4.12
CA MET A 69 3.48 -14.34 5.36
C MET A 69 2.04 -14.70 5.76
N ARG A 70 1.69 -14.46 7.03
CA ARG A 70 0.30 -14.57 7.48
C ARG A 70 -0.58 -13.60 6.66
N PRO A 71 -1.76 -14.02 6.13
CA PRO A 71 -2.56 -13.18 5.23
C PRO A 71 -2.91 -11.80 5.78
N ARG A 72 -3.13 -11.70 7.10
CA ARG A 72 -3.43 -10.42 7.76
C ARG A 72 -2.21 -9.48 7.78
N ALA A 73 -1.00 -10.00 8.01
CA ALA A 73 0.23 -9.22 8.03
C ALA A 73 0.61 -8.75 6.61
N ALA A 74 0.49 -9.62 5.61
CA ALA A 74 0.68 -9.25 4.21
C ALA A 74 -0.30 -8.16 3.77
N ARG A 75 -1.60 -8.31 4.07
CA ARG A 75 -2.61 -7.28 3.77
C ARG A 75 -2.33 -5.96 4.46
N LEU A 76 -1.89 -5.98 5.72
CA LEU A 76 -1.50 -4.78 6.46
C LEU A 76 -0.38 -4.00 5.74
N LEU A 77 0.69 -4.70 5.32
CA LEU A 77 1.80 -4.09 4.58
C LEU A 77 1.35 -3.52 3.24
N ILE A 78 0.58 -4.31 2.47
CA ILE A 78 0.05 -3.90 1.16
C ILE A 78 -0.78 -2.63 1.30
N LEU A 79 -1.73 -2.61 2.23
CA LEU A 79 -2.60 -1.44 2.44
C LEU A 79 -1.81 -0.21 2.88
N ARG A 80 -0.86 -0.38 3.81
CA ARG A 80 -0.03 0.72 4.30
C ARG A 80 0.84 1.32 3.19
N HIS A 81 1.51 0.47 2.40
CA HIS A 81 2.35 0.91 1.27
C HIS A 81 1.54 1.35 0.05
N SER A 82 0.24 1.02 -0.01
CA SER A 82 -0.72 1.59 -0.96
C SER A 82 -1.21 3.00 -0.57
N GLY A 83 -0.73 3.54 0.56
CA GLY A 83 -1.03 4.91 0.99
C GLY A 83 -2.28 5.06 1.86
N LEU A 84 -2.76 3.98 2.52
CA LEU A 84 -3.81 4.10 3.53
C LEU A 84 -3.23 4.64 4.85
N SER A 85 -4.01 5.49 5.52
CA SER A 85 -3.70 5.94 6.89
C SER A 85 -3.92 4.82 7.90
N TYR A 86 -3.42 4.99 9.13
CA TYR A 86 -3.60 3.99 10.20
C TYR A 86 -5.07 3.77 10.52
N ALA A 87 -5.89 4.82 10.54
CA ALA A 87 -7.33 4.69 10.78
C ALA A 87 -8.04 3.89 9.67
N GLU A 88 -7.62 4.06 8.42
CA GLU A 88 -8.21 3.34 7.29
C GLU A 88 -7.73 1.89 7.22
N VAL A 89 -6.44 1.64 7.51
CA VAL A 89 -5.92 0.28 7.68
C VAL A 89 -6.65 -0.43 8.83
N ALA A 90 -6.89 0.27 9.94
CA ALA A 90 -7.64 -0.25 11.08
C ALA A 90 -9.07 -0.65 10.69
N SER A 91 -9.75 0.26 10.00
CA SER A 91 -11.11 0.03 9.50
C SER A 91 -11.17 -1.11 8.48
N ALA A 92 -10.19 -1.21 7.58
CA ALA A 92 -10.15 -2.23 6.54
C ALA A 92 -9.85 -3.63 7.09
N LEU A 93 -9.10 -3.74 8.20
CA LEU A 93 -8.68 -5.01 8.79
C LEU A 93 -9.42 -5.38 10.08
N GLY A 94 -10.41 -4.58 10.50
CA GLY A 94 -11.14 -4.79 11.74
C GLY A 94 -10.22 -4.87 12.97
N VAL A 95 -9.25 -3.95 13.07
CA VAL A 95 -8.37 -3.82 14.25
C VAL A 95 -8.59 -2.49 14.95
N ALA A 96 -8.18 -2.40 16.22
CA ALA A 96 -8.14 -1.12 16.91
C ALA A 96 -7.10 -0.19 16.26
N PRO A 97 -7.39 1.11 16.06
CA PRO A 97 -6.45 2.07 15.47
C PRO A 97 -5.10 2.12 16.17
N GLY A 98 -5.08 2.05 17.51
CA GLY A 98 -3.86 2.05 18.32
C GLY A 98 -2.99 0.79 18.11
N SER A 99 -3.57 -0.32 17.64
CA SER A 99 -2.82 -1.55 17.38
C SER A 99 -2.12 -1.57 16.02
N VAL A 100 -2.46 -0.65 15.09
CA VAL A 100 -1.91 -0.68 13.73
C VAL A 100 -0.40 -0.51 13.71
N GLY A 101 0.14 0.39 14.56
CA GLY A 101 1.59 0.61 14.63
C GLY A 101 2.37 -0.64 15.05
N SER A 102 1.93 -1.31 16.12
CA SER A 102 2.59 -2.53 16.61
C SER A 102 2.38 -3.74 15.70
N LEU A 103 1.25 -3.79 14.98
CA LEU A 103 1.02 -4.79 13.94
C LEU A 103 1.94 -4.56 12.73
N LEU A 104 2.15 -3.30 12.34
CA LEU A 104 3.01 -2.94 11.21
C LEU A 104 4.45 -3.28 11.50
N ALA A 105 4.98 -2.86 12.65
CA ALA A 105 6.36 -3.14 13.03
C ALA A 105 6.65 -4.66 13.02
N ARG A 106 5.71 -5.48 13.53
CA ARG A 106 5.85 -6.95 13.49
C ARG A 106 5.78 -7.51 12.08
N ALA A 107 4.88 -7.00 11.24
CA ALA A 107 4.76 -7.43 9.86
C ALA A 107 6.01 -7.06 9.04
N GLU A 108 6.57 -5.86 9.24
CA GLU A 108 7.81 -5.41 8.59
C GLU A 108 9.00 -6.25 9.03
N ALA A 109 9.13 -6.55 10.32
CA ALA A 109 10.17 -7.44 10.83
C ALA A 109 10.06 -8.85 10.24
N GLU A 110 8.85 -9.42 10.18
CA GLU A 110 8.62 -10.73 9.54
C GLU A 110 8.98 -10.71 8.05
N PHE A 111 8.57 -9.66 7.33
CA PHE A 111 8.89 -9.49 5.92
C PHE A 111 10.40 -9.43 5.71
N MET A 112 11.11 -8.58 6.47
CA MET A 112 12.57 -8.40 6.31
C MET A 112 13.34 -9.69 6.62
N ARG A 113 12.91 -10.47 7.63
CA ARG A 113 13.53 -11.76 7.92
C ARG A 113 13.39 -12.73 6.74
N ARG A 114 12.18 -12.90 6.22
CA ARG A 114 11.90 -13.80 5.08
C ARG A 114 12.55 -13.34 3.78
N PHE A 115 12.60 -12.03 3.56
CA PHE A 115 13.22 -11.45 2.37
C PHE A 115 14.72 -11.74 2.35
N ARG A 116 15.42 -11.60 3.49
CA ARG A 116 16.84 -11.97 3.60
C ARG A 116 17.09 -13.46 3.43
N GLU A 117 16.21 -14.31 3.97
CA GLU A 117 16.29 -15.76 3.78
C GLU A 117 16.23 -16.13 2.29
N LEU A 118 15.42 -15.42 1.49
CA LEU A 118 15.32 -15.61 0.05
C LEU A 118 16.44 -14.96 -0.78
N GLU A 119 17.18 -14.00 -0.24
CA GLU A 119 18.37 -13.42 -0.91
C GLU A 119 19.67 -14.17 -0.58
N GLY A 120 19.67 -14.93 0.52
CA GLY A 120 20.79 -15.79 0.91
C GLY A 120 20.74 -17.21 0.30
N GLU A 121 19.65 -17.57 -0.36
CA GLU A 121 19.48 -18.78 -1.20
C GLU A 121 19.86 -18.49 -2.67
#